data_AF-A0A1X2GZG1-F1
#
_entry.id   AF-A0A1X2GZG1-F1
#
_cell.length_a   1.000
_cell.length_b   1.000
_cell.length_c   1.000
_cell.angle_alpha   90.00
_cell.angle_beta   90.00
_cell.angle_gamma   90.00
#
_symmetry.space_group_name_H-M   'P 1'
#
loop_
_entity.id
_entity.type
_entity.pdbx_description
1 polymer ?
#
loop_
_entity_poly.entity_id
_entity_poly.type
_entity_poly.pdbx_seq_one_letter_code
_entity_poly.pdbx_strand_id
1 'polypeptide(L)'
;MATYECSLRGLVFGQAAKEALVERLVGICGNDSLIDLFEHEIIFTPSAQTPVGPARNDDVVLRLQSRIHSEQDKSLKFRQWYMCMQGPPEPQRGRNVTVRPHCRVQLGGDVFRYMKSLGYR
;
A
#
# COMPACT_ATOMS: atom_id res chain seq x y z
N MET A 1 -3.29 -16.80 4.14
CA MET A 1 -2.21 -16.64 5.14
C MET A 1 -1.82 -15.16 5.16
N ALA A 2 -1.72 -14.55 6.35
CA ALA A 2 -1.20 -13.19 6.47
C ALA A 2 0.31 -13.22 6.24
N THR A 3 0.82 -12.33 5.39
CA THR A 3 2.27 -12.13 5.19
C THR A 3 2.76 -11.03 6.11
N TYR A 4 4.01 -11.08 6.54
CA TYR A 4 4.61 -9.98 7.31
C TYR A 4 5.47 -9.12 6.40
N GLU A 5 5.28 -7.81 6.50
CA GLU A 5 6.10 -6.82 5.80
C GLU A 5 7.14 -6.25 6.77
N CYS A 6 8.40 -6.22 6.33
CA CYS A 6 9.51 -5.60 7.04
C CYS A 6 9.95 -4.35 6.26
N SER A 7 9.92 -3.18 6.90
CA SER A 7 10.26 -1.91 6.24
C SER A 7 11.20 -1.03 7.07
N LEU A 8 12.05 -0.30 6.34
CA LEU A 8 12.87 0.80 6.83
C LEU A 8 12.41 2.08 6.14
N ARG A 9 12.49 3.21 6.85
CA ARG A 9 12.07 4.51 6.34
C ARG A 9 13.20 5.52 6.57
N GLY A 10 13.41 6.37 5.57
CA GLY A 10 14.36 7.47 5.62
C GLY A 10 13.82 8.65 4.83
N LEU A 11 14.27 9.86 5.19
CA LEU A 11 13.94 11.09 4.48
C LEU A 11 15.13 11.54 3.64
N VAL A 12 14.85 11.98 2.42
CA VAL A 12 15.85 12.51 1.49
C VAL A 12 15.43 13.93 1.14
N PHE A 13 16.30 14.89 1.45
CA PHE A 13 16.00 16.31 1.28
C PHE A 13 16.80 16.89 0.13
N GLY A 14 16.09 17.52 -0.82
CA GLY A 14 16.70 18.21 -1.95
C GLY A 14 17.02 17.31 -3.14
N GLN A 15 17.04 17.92 -4.33
CA GLN A 15 17.22 17.23 -5.60
C GLN A 15 18.62 16.59 -5.71
N ALA A 16 19.68 17.32 -5.31
CA ALA A 16 21.05 16.83 -5.39
C ALA A 16 21.28 15.56 -4.53
N ALA A 17 20.71 15.51 -3.31
CA ALA A 17 20.81 14.34 -2.45
C ALA A 17 20.02 13.14 -3.02
N LYS A 18 18.86 13.41 -3.63
CA LYS A 18 18.06 12.39 -4.32
C LYS A 18 18.82 11.76 -5.48
N GLU A 19 19.43 12.58 -6.34
CA GLU A 19 20.21 12.12 -7.49
C GLU A 19 21.40 11.26 -7.06
N ALA A 20 22.19 11.75 -6.09
CA ALA A 20 23.33 11.00 -5.56
C ALA A 20 22.93 9.67 -4.90
N LEU A 21 21.76 9.62 -4.25
CA LEU A 21 21.23 8.38 -3.69
C LEU A 21 20.85 7.38 -4.79
N VAL A 22 20.15 7.84 -5.83
CA VAL A 22 19.73 7.00 -6.95
C VAL A 22 20.94 6.40 -7.66
N GLU A 23 21.96 7.20 -7.95
CA GLU A 23 23.22 6.73 -8.57
C GLU A 23 23.89 5.64 -7.73
N ARG A 24 23.97 5.83 -6.41
CA ARG A 24 24.52 4.81 -5.49
C ARG A 24 23.67 3.54 -5.45
N LEU A 25 22.35 3.67 -5.46
CA LEU A 25 21.45 2.50 -5.48
C LEU A 25 21.62 1.69 -6.77
N VAL A 26 21.76 2.34 -7.92
CA VAL A 26 22.07 1.67 -9.20
C VAL A 26 23.40 0.93 -9.11
N GLY A 27 24.45 1.60 -8.61
CA GLY A 27 25.77 0.99 -8.44
C GLY A 27 25.80 -0.19 -7.47
N ILE A 28 25.03 -0.15 -6.38
CA ILE A 28 24.97 -1.23 -5.37
C ILE A 28 24.11 -2.40 -5.85
N CYS A 29 22.94 -2.11 -6.44
CA CYS A 29 21.99 -3.14 -6.84
C CYS A 29 22.34 -3.79 -8.19
N GLY A 30 23.29 -3.22 -8.94
CA GLY A 30 23.80 -3.78 -10.19
C GLY A 30 22.75 -3.85 -11.31
N ASN A 31 21.70 -3.03 -11.23
CA ASN A 31 20.62 -3.02 -12.20
C ASN A 31 20.26 -1.58 -12.59
N ASP A 32 20.41 -1.28 -13.87
CA ASP A 32 20.14 0.05 -14.45
C ASP A 32 18.66 0.28 -14.74
N SER A 33 17.81 -0.75 -14.56
CA SER A 33 16.37 -0.60 -14.77
C SER A 33 15.73 0.10 -13.56
N LEU A 34 15.86 1.42 -13.49
CA LEU A 34 14.92 2.23 -12.73
C LEU A 34 13.54 2.04 -13.36
N ILE A 35 12.66 1.36 -12.64
CA ILE A 35 11.28 1.14 -13.07
C ILE A 35 10.45 2.28 -12.50
N ASP A 36 9.82 3.05 -13.38
CA ASP A 36 8.81 4.02 -12.99
C ASP A 36 7.65 3.30 -12.29
N LEU A 37 7.49 3.56 -10.99
CA LEU A 37 6.42 3.02 -10.18
C LEU A 37 5.34 4.08 -9.98
N PHE A 38 4.26 3.95 -10.75
CA PHE A 38 3.04 4.73 -10.56
C PHE A 38 1.94 3.83 -9.99
N GLU A 39 1.48 4.14 -8.79
CA GLU A 39 0.41 3.40 -8.11
C GLU A 39 -0.68 4.37 -7.64
N HIS A 40 -1.94 3.98 -7.85
CA HIS A 40 -3.09 4.67 -7.30
C HIS A 40 -3.63 3.88 -6.12
N GLU A 41 -3.72 4.55 -4.97
CA GLU A 41 -4.30 4.02 -3.75
C GLU A 41 -5.60 4.77 -3.40
N ILE A 42 -6.66 4.01 -3.14
CA ILE A 42 -7.94 4.52 -2.62
C ILE A 42 -8.16 3.91 -1.24
N ILE A 43 -8.36 4.77 -0.24
CA ILE A 43 -8.60 4.36 1.14
C ILE A 43 -10.09 4.35 1.39
N PHE A 44 -10.61 3.20 1.82
CA PHE A 44 -12.00 2.98 2.17
C PHE A 44 -12.19 2.93 3.67
N THR A 45 -13.11 3.74 4.17
CA THR A 45 -13.45 3.82 5.58
C THR A 45 -14.72 3.03 5.87
N PRO A 46 -14.82 2.35 7.02
CA PRO A 46 -16.07 1.70 7.42
C PRO A 46 -17.22 2.71 7.54
N SER A 47 -18.36 2.42 6.92
CA SER A 47 -19.54 3.31 6.93
C SER A 47 -20.31 3.29 8.25
N ALA A 48 -20.20 2.20 9.02
CA ALA A 48 -20.83 2.06 10.32
C ALA A 48 -19.78 1.93 11.42
N GLN A 49 -19.92 2.75 12.48
CA GLN A 49 -19.27 2.50 13.76
C GLN A 49 -20.02 1.35 14.43
N THR A 50 -19.32 0.28 14.78
CA THR A 50 -19.92 -0.81 15.57
C THR A 50 -20.23 -0.28 16.98
N PRO A 51 -21.46 -0.45 17.51
CA PRO A 51 -21.82 0.01 18.84
C PRO A 51 -21.12 -0.79 19.96
N VAL A 52 -20.61 -1.98 19.64
CA VAL A 52 -19.86 -2.86 20.55
C VAL A 52 -18.61 -3.38 19.84
N GLY A 53 -17.45 -3.24 20.48
CA GLY A 53 -16.16 -3.65 19.96
C GLY A 53 -15.10 -2.55 20.15
N PRO A 54 -13.80 -2.88 20.03
CA PRO A 54 -12.74 -1.87 20.07
C PRO A 54 -13.00 -0.83 18.98
N ALA A 55 -12.68 0.44 19.26
CA ALA A 55 -12.75 1.50 18.27
C ALA A 55 -12.06 1.01 16.99
N ARG A 56 -12.80 1.04 15.87
CA ARG A 56 -12.21 0.83 14.55
C ARG A 56 -11.32 2.06 14.29
N ASN A 57 -10.10 2.02 14.81
CA ASN A 57 -9.06 2.96 14.47
C ASN A 57 -8.86 2.95 12.94
N ASP A 58 -8.13 3.93 12.41
CA ASP A 58 -7.66 3.94 11.02
C ASP A 58 -6.96 2.62 10.59
N ASP A 59 -6.63 1.75 11.55
CA ASP A 59 -6.10 0.40 11.39
C ASP A 59 -7.04 -0.60 10.69
N VAL A 60 -8.35 -0.32 10.59
CA VAL A 60 -9.34 -1.20 9.93
C VAL A 60 -9.74 -0.70 8.53
N VAL A 61 -9.05 0.32 8.01
CA VAL A 61 -9.29 0.78 6.64
C VAL A 61 -8.88 -0.29 5.63
N LEU A 62 -9.66 -0.38 4.57
CA LEU A 62 -9.29 -1.20 3.42
C LEU A 62 -8.68 -0.29 2.35
N ARG A 63 -7.59 -0.73 1.74
CA ARG A 63 -6.88 0.02 0.70
C ARG A 63 -7.07 -0.70 -0.62
N LEU A 64 -7.62 -0.03 -1.62
CA LEU A 64 -7.60 -0.52 -3.00
C LEU A 64 -6.41 0.08 -3.72
N GLN A 65 -5.50 -0.78 -4.15
CA GLN A 65 -4.29 -0.39 -4.86
C GLN A 65 -4.35 -0.90 -6.31
N SER A 66 -3.94 -0.06 -7.24
CA SER A 66 -3.75 -0.42 -8.64
C SER A 66 -2.51 0.26 -9.19
N ARG A 67 -1.62 -0.53 -9.78
CA ARG A 67 -0.50 -0.01 -10.56
C ARG A 67 -1.01 0.56 -11.88
N ILE A 68 -0.35 1.60 -12.37
CA ILE A 68 -0.64 2.25 -13.65
C ILE A 68 0.61 2.06 -14.50
N HIS A 69 0.53 1.18 -15.49
CA HIS A 69 1.63 0.88 -16.40
C HIS A 69 1.40 1.43 -17.80
N SER A 70 0.15 1.60 -18.21
CA SER A 70 -0.25 2.00 -19.55
C SER A 70 -1.34 3.08 -19.55
N GLU A 71 -1.55 3.70 -20.71
CA GLU A 71 -2.67 4.63 -20.92
C GLU A 71 -4.05 3.98 -20.69
N GLN A 72 -4.18 2.68 -20.96
CA GLN A 72 -5.43 1.94 -20.71
C GLN A 72 -5.73 1.85 -19.21
N ASP A 73 -4.70 1.71 -18.39
CA ASP A 73 -4.81 1.69 -16.93
C ASP A 73 -5.27 3.04 -16.37
N LYS A 74 -5.28 4.13 -17.15
CA LYS A 74 -5.87 5.40 -16.67
C LYS A 74 -7.36 5.25 -16.40
N SER A 75 -8.07 4.42 -17.17
CA SER A 75 -9.48 4.11 -16.94
C SER A 75 -9.65 3.16 -15.75
N LEU A 76 -10.49 3.54 -14.77
CA LEU A 76 -10.76 2.71 -13.59
C LEU A 76 -11.37 1.34 -13.92
N LYS A 77 -12.01 1.19 -15.09
CA LYS A 77 -12.70 -0.03 -15.52
C LYS A 77 -11.77 -1.16 -15.93
N PHE A 78 -10.59 -0.82 -16.45
CA PHE A 78 -9.64 -1.80 -17.00
C PHE A 78 -8.50 -2.12 -16.05
N ARG A 79 -8.48 -1.50 -14.87
CA ARG A 79 -7.45 -1.68 -13.87
C ARG A 79 -7.56 -3.04 -13.17
N GLN A 80 -6.41 -3.65 -12.93
CA GLN A 80 -6.30 -4.74 -11.97
C GLN A 80 -6.17 -4.17 -10.56
N TRP A 81 -7.18 -4.41 -9.73
CA TRP A 81 -7.23 -3.95 -8.36
C TRP A 81 -6.73 -5.01 -7.38
N TYR A 82 -6.10 -4.53 -6.32
CA TYR A 82 -5.71 -5.32 -5.16
C TYR A 82 -6.28 -4.70 -3.91
N MET A 83 -6.95 -5.51 -3.09
CA MET A 83 -7.37 -5.13 -1.75
C MET A 83 -6.25 -5.43 -0.77
N CYS A 84 -5.83 -4.40 -0.06
CA CYS A 84 -4.74 -4.43 0.90
C CYS A 84 -5.26 -4.07 2.29
N MET A 85 -4.79 -4.81 3.28
CA MET A 85 -4.98 -4.54 4.70
C MET A 85 -3.61 -4.52 5.37
N GLN A 86 -3.33 -3.44 6.08
CA GLN A 86 -2.09 -3.26 6.83
C GLN A 86 -2.43 -3.25 8.31
N GLY A 87 -1.94 -4.25 9.03
CA GLY A 87 -2.06 -4.31 10.48
C GLY A 87 -1.13 -3.29 11.16
N PRO A 88 -1.36 -3.05 12.47
CA PRO A 88 -0.47 -2.20 13.24
C PRO A 88 0.95 -2.81 13.29
N PRO A 89 1.99 -1.96 13.34
CA PRO A 89 3.34 -2.41 13.61
C PRO A 89 3.42 -3.23 14.91
N GLU A 90 4.21 -4.29 14.90
CA GLU A 90 4.50 -5.03 16.12
C GLU A 90 5.21 -4.12 17.14
N PRO A 91 4.85 -4.17 18.43
CA PRO A 91 5.50 -3.39 19.46
C PRO A 91 6.99 -3.75 19.51
N GLN A 92 7.84 -2.74 19.34
CA GLN A 92 9.28 -2.93 19.22
C GLN A 92 9.89 -3.43 20.54
N ARG A 93 10.33 -4.69 20.57
CA ARG A 93 11.32 -5.18 21.54
C ARG A 93 12.69 -5.25 20.85
N GLY A 94 13.43 -4.13 20.87
CA GLY A 94 14.84 -4.08 20.47
C GLY A 94 15.16 -4.26 18.97
N ARG A 95 14.21 -4.04 18.06
CA ARG A 95 14.43 -4.13 16.60
C ARG A 95 14.45 -2.74 15.97
N ASN A 96 15.42 -2.48 15.08
CA ASN A 96 15.54 -1.24 14.29
C ASN A 96 14.63 -1.21 13.04
N VAL A 97 13.83 -2.25 12.81
CA VAL A 97 13.00 -2.44 11.62
C VAL A 97 11.53 -2.43 12.03
N THR A 98 10.68 -1.81 11.21
CA THR A 98 9.22 -1.88 11.40
C THR A 98 8.70 -3.18 10.79
N VAL A 99 8.09 -4.03 11.61
CA VAL A 99 7.43 -5.26 11.18
C VAL A 99 5.93 -5.09 11.35
N ARG A 100 5.13 -5.40 10.32
CA ARG A 100 3.66 -5.34 10.39
C ARG A 100 3.00 -6.48 9.62
N PRO A 101 1.82 -6.96 10.06
CA PRO A 101 0.98 -7.83 9.24
C PRO A 101 0.52 -7.11 7.97
N HIS A 102 0.57 -7.79 6.84
CA HIS A 102 0.13 -7.29 5.54
C HIS A 102 -0.65 -8.40 4.82
N CYS A 103 -1.84 -8.05 4.33
CA CYS A 103 -2.65 -8.91 3.48
C CYS A 103 -2.90 -8.19 2.16
N ARG A 104 -2.69 -8.89 1.04
CA ARG A 104 -2.96 -8.39 -0.30
C ARG A 104 -3.67 -9.46 -1.10
N VAL A 105 -4.82 -9.10 -1.67
CA VAL A 105 -5.69 -10.00 -2.43
C VAL A 105 -6.07 -9.34 -3.74
N GLN A 106 -5.93 -10.07 -4.84
CA GLN A 106 -6.36 -9.62 -6.16
C GLN A 106 -7.90 -9.66 -6.24
N LEU A 107 -8.52 -8.58 -6.71
CA LEU A 107 -9.97 -8.52 -6.91
C LEU A 107 -10.33 -8.55 -8.40
N GLY A 108 -11.49 -9.11 -8.74
CA GLY A 108 -12.06 -9.07 -10.08
C GLY A 108 -13.47 -8.49 -10.08
N GLY A 109 -13.90 -7.97 -11.23
CA GLY A 109 -15.23 -7.41 -11.42
C GLY A 109 -15.39 -5.97 -10.89
N ASP A 110 -16.61 -5.62 -10.48
CA ASP A 110 -16.94 -4.28 -9.96
C ASP A 110 -16.51 -4.14 -8.49
N VAL A 111 -15.24 -3.76 -8.32
CA VAL A 111 -14.63 -3.61 -6.99
C VAL A 111 -15.28 -2.52 -6.15
N PHE A 112 -15.75 -1.43 -6.77
CA PHE A 112 -16.36 -0.32 -6.04
C PHE A 112 -17.71 -0.71 -5.44
N ARG A 113 -18.53 -1.42 -6.24
CA ARG A 113 -19.79 -1.98 -5.72
C ARG A 113 -19.53 -3.02 -4.64
N TYR A 114 -18.49 -3.85 -4.79
CA TYR A 114 -18.08 -4.80 -3.77
C TYR A 114 -17.72 -4.11 -2.45
N MET A 115 -16.87 -3.07 -2.47
CA MET A 115 -16.52 -2.30 -1.27
C MET A 115 -17.76 -1.68 -0.60
N LYS A 116 -18.67 -1.13 -1.40
CA LYS A 116 -19.94 -0.59 -0.90
C LYS A 116 -20.80 -1.67 -0.23
N SER A 117 -20.88 -2.86 -0.80
CA SER A 117 -21.62 -3.99 -0.20
C SER A 117 -21.02 -4.50 1.11
N LEU A 118 -19.70 -4.34 1.29
CA LEU A 118 -19.02 -4.63 2.56
C LEU A 118 -19.27 -3.54 3.62
N GLY A 119 -19.99 -2.47 3.27
CA GLY A 119 -20.27 -1.36 4.18
C GLY A 119 -19.10 -0.38 4.30
N TYR A 120 -18.28 -0.23 3.25
CA TYR A 120 -17.20 0.75 3.20
C TYR A 120 -17.52 1.90 2.24
N ARG A 121 -16.96 3.09 2.51
CA ARG A 121 -17.13 4.31 1.71
C ARG A 121 -15.83 5.08 1.56
#